data_AF-A0A956AXS5-F1
#
_entry.id   AF-A0A956AXS5-F1
#
_cell.length_a   1.000
_cell.length_b   1.000
_cell.length_c   1.000
_cell.angle_alpha   90.00
_cell.angle_beta   90.00
_cell.angle_gamma   90.00
#
_symmetry.space_group_name_H-M   'P 1'
#
loop_
_entity.id
_entity.type
_entity.pdbx_description
1 polymer ?
#
loop_
_entity_poly.entity_id
_entity_poly.type
_entity_poly.pdbx_seq_one_letter_code
_entity_poly.pdbx_strand_id
1 'polypeptide(L)'
;MRTLAARLLPTLLLAALALAAGCAGAPKGPRKPPLPKGDGVYTLRHNPPTCLVDRPALHAEMDTALGWERVALEDADDEVPVVAEVIARLRAAPGVPVKVAGALSSETRTWLGSHAARVLRVEALDPPEPGEDEAPAAPE
;
A
#
# COMPACT_ATOMS: atom_id res chain seq x y z
N MET A 1 -33.46 -17.49 -47.41
CA MET A 1 -33.00 -16.35 -46.58
C MET A 1 -32.22 -16.92 -45.39
N ARG A 2 -30.98 -17.39 -45.61
CA ARG A 2 -29.70 -16.77 -45.20
C ARG A 2 -29.63 -16.27 -43.75
N THR A 3 -29.49 -17.25 -42.85
CA THR A 3 -28.60 -17.31 -41.67
C THR A 3 -27.80 -16.04 -41.34
N LEU A 4 -28.19 -15.37 -40.24
CA LEU A 4 -27.53 -14.15 -39.74
C LEU A 4 -27.32 -14.16 -38.20
N ALA A 5 -27.24 -15.34 -37.58
CA ALA A 5 -27.18 -15.48 -36.12
C ALA A 5 -25.90 -16.19 -35.60
N ALA A 6 -24.76 -16.05 -36.29
CA ALA A 6 -23.58 -16.88 -35.97
C ALA A 6 -22.23 -16.13 -36.01
N ARG A 7 -22.17 -14.84 -35.64
CA ARG A 7 -20.90 -14.08 -35.68
C ARG A 7 -20.61 -13.13 -34.52
N LEU A 8 -21.29 -13.26 -33.37
CA LEU A 8 -21.06 -12.35 -32.24
C LEU A 8 -20.59 -13.04 -30.93
N LEU A 9 -20.48 -14.37 -30.90
CA LEU A 9 -20.05 -15.08 -29.69
C LEU A 9 -18.54 -15.33 -29.50
N PRO A 10 -17.61 -15.31 -30.49
CA PRO A 10 -16.23 -15.68 -30.20
C PRO A 10 -15.41 -14.57 -29.53
N THR A 11 -15.76 -13.28 -29.75
CA THR A 11 -14.93 -12.16 -29.31
C THR A 11 -15.09 -11.80 -27.85
N LEU A 12 -16.25 -12.08 -27.24
CA LEU A 12 -16.48 -11.85 -25.81
C LEU A 12 -15.74 -12.86 -24.91
N LEU A 13 -15.41 -14.05 -25.44
CA LEU A 13 -14.69 -15.06 -24.65
C LEU A 13 -13.18 -14.77 -24.52
N LEU A 14 -12.58 -14.03 -25.47
CA LEU A 14 -11.15 -13.68 -25.40
C LEU A 14 -10.83 -12.55 -24.42
N ALA A 15 -11.75 -11.59 -24.22
CA ALA A 15 -11.53 -10.48 -23.30
C ALA A 15 -11.58 -10.91 -21.81
N ALA A 16 -12.36 -11.96 -21.50
CA ALA A 16 -12.44 -12.49 -20.15
C ALA A 16 -11.19 -13.29 -19.74
N LEU A 17 -10.49 -13.93 -20.69
CA LEU A 17 -9.27 -14.70 -20.39
C LEU A 17 -8.02 -13.82 -20.21
N ALA A 18 -8.01 -12.58 -20.70
CA ALA A 18 -6.88 -11.67 -20.55
C ALA A 18 -6.78 -11.05 -19.13
N LEU A 19 -7.87 -11.01 -18.36
CA LEU A 19 -7.85 -10.46 -17.00
C LEU A 19 -7.30 -11.43 -15.94
N ALA A 20 -7.20 -12.73 -16.24
CA ALA A 20 -6.71 -13.73 -15.29
C ALA A 20 -5.16 -13.84 -15.27
N ALA A 21 -4.47 -13.25 -16.24
CA ALA A 21 -3.01 -13.37 -16.37
C ALA A 21 -2.20 -12.35 -15.54
N GLY A 22 -2.86 -11.40 -14.87
CA GLY A 22 -2.20 -10.36 -14.06
C GLY A 22 -1.94 -10.72 -12.60
N CYS A 23 -2.53 -11.81 -12.09
CA CYS A 23 -2.39 -12.23 -10.68
C CYS A 23 -1.40 -13.39 -10.51
N ALA A 24 -0.43 -13.52 -11.41
CA ALA A 24 0.58 -14.58 -11.35
C ALA A 24 1.76 -14.15 -10.47
N GLY A 25 1.81 -14.71 -9.25
CA GLY A 25 3.06 -14.86 -8.51
C GLY A 25 3.00 -14.42 -7.06
N ALA A 26 2.62 -15.34 -6.16
CA ALA A 26 3.14 -15.25 -4.80
C ALA A 26 4.68 -15.30 -4.88
N PRO A 27 5.42 -14.38 -4.23
CA PRO A 27 6.88 -14.37 -4.32
C PRO A 27 7.44 -15.68 -3.75
N LYS A 28 8.00 -16.54 -4.62
CA LYS A 28 8.70 -17.79 -4.28
C LYS A 28 10.16 -17.54 -3.88
N GLY A 29 10.38 -16.64 -2.93
CA GLY A 29 11.69 -16.42 -2.31
C GLY A 29 11.66 -16.84 -0.85
N PRO A 30 12.81 -17.23 -0.24
CA PRO A 30 12.88 -17.34 1.21
C PRO A 30 12.43 -16.01 1.81
N ARG A 31 11.39 -16.03 2.67
CA ARG A 31 10.95 -14.85 3.43
C ARG A 31 12.13 -14.38 4.27
N LYS A 32 12.85 -13.37 3.78
CA LYS A 32 13.81 -12.61 4.60
C LYS A 32 13.07 -12.04 5.81
N PRO A 33 13.73 -11.95 6.98
CA PRO A 33 13.06 -11.54 8.20
C PRO A 33 12.45 -10.14 8.04
N PRO A 34 11.21 -9.92 8.52
CA PRO A 34 10.54 -8.63 8.41
C PRO A 34 11.29 -7.54 9.20
N LEU A 35 11.08 -6.26 8.83
CA LEU A 35 11.56 -5.09 9.58
C LEU A 35 11.28 -5.24 11.08
N PRO A 36 12.13 -4.67 11.97
CA PRO A 36 11.79 -4.58 13.38
C PRO A 36 10.44 -3.87 13.53
N LYS A 37 9.51 -4.52 14.23
CA LYS A 37 8.26 -3.90 14.70
C LYS A 37 8.58 -2.70 15.59
N GLY A 38 7.69 -1.72 15.65
CA GLY A 38 7.84 -0.59 16.55
C GLY A 38 7.27 0.69 15.95
N ASP A 39 7.56 1.79 16.63
CA ASP A 39 7.14 3.12 16.26
C ASP A 39 8.24 3.80 15.45
N GLY A 40 7.87 4.68 14.53
CA GLY A 40 8.85 5.43 13.77
C GLY A 40 8.28 6.18 12.59
N VAL A 41 9.20 6.69 11.76
CA VAL A 41 8.88 7.36 10.50
C VAL A 41 9.05 6.38 9.35
N TYR A 42 7.99 6.24 8.57
CA TYR A 42 7.92 5.33 7.43
C TYR A 42 7.73 6.12 6.14
N THR A 43 8.43 5.67 5.11
CA THR A 43 8.28 6.23 3.76
C THR A 43 7.34 5.33 2.96
N LEU A 44 6.26 5.91 2.44
CA LEU A 44 5.23 5.22 1.68
C LEU A 44 5.26 5.63 0.21
N ARG A 45 4.94 4.72 -0.70
CA ARG A 45 4.65 5.03 -2.11
C ARG A 45 3.35 4.40 -2.55
N HIS A 46 2.84 4.85 -3.69
CA HIS A 46 1.64 4.27 -4.27
C HIS A 46 1.89 2.85 -4.76
N ASN A 47 1.04 1.91 -4.33
CA ASN A 47 0.99 0.56 -4.86
C ASN A 47 0.14 0.54 -6.16
N PRO A 48 0.73 0.26 -7.33
CA PRO A 48 0.01 0.37 -8.59
C PRO A 48 -1.20 -0.59 -8.69
N PRO A 49 -2.29 -0.13 -9.33
CA PRO A 49 -3.66 -0.58 -9.09
C PRO A 49 -4.05 -1.97 -9.59
N THR A 50 -3.19 -2.71 -10.29
CA THR A 50 -3.65 -3.88 -11.08
C THR A 50 -4.24 -5.04 -10.27
N CYS A 51 -4.17 -5.03 -8.94
CA CYS A 51 -4.76 -6.09 -8.12
C CYS A 51 -5.54 -5.64 -6.87
N LEU A 52 -5.67 -4.34 -6.57
CA LEU A 52 -6.15 -3.89 -5.24
C LEU A 52 -7.05 -2.64 -5.23
N VAL A 53 -7.61 -2.22 -6.38
CA VAL A 53 -8.43 -0.99 -6.52
C VAL A 53 -9.54 -0.86 -5.48
N ASP A 54 -10.10 -2.00 -5.04
CA ASP A 54 -11.22 -2.05 -4.10
C ASP A 54 -10.80 -2.09 -2.62
N ARG A 55 -9.51 -1.92 -2.31
CA ARG A 55 -8.99 -2.09 -0.94
C ARG A 55 -8.10 -0.94 -0.52
N PRO A 56 -8.69 0.20 -0.12
CA PRO A 56 -7.97 1.42 0.29
C PRO A 56 -6.79 1.15 1.22
N ALA A 57 -6.96 0.24 2.20
CA ALA A 57 -5.92 -0.15 3.15
C ALA A 57 -4.63 -0.63 2.46
N LEU A 58 -4.69 -1.23 1.27
CA LEU A 58 -3.56 -1.85 0.57
C LEU A 58 -2.98 -0.99 -0.59
N HIS A 59 -3.31 0.30 -0.63
CA HIS A 59 -2.84 1.23 -1.69
C HIS A 59 -1.41 1.72 -1.49
N ALA A 60 -0.74 1.29 -0.42
CA ALA A 60 0.60 1.73 -0.07
C ALA A 60 1.62 0.58 -0.05
N GLU A 61 2.82 0.90 -0.49
CA GLU A 61 4.03 0.14 -0.16
C GLU A 61 4.91 1.00 0.73
N MET A 62 5.55 0.38 1.70
CA MET A 62 6.46 1.00 2.64
C MET A 62 7.90 0.66 2.27
N ASP A 63 8.79 1.65 2.33
CA ASP A 63 10.21 1.45 2.12
C ASP A 63 10.81 0.67 3.28
N THR A 64 11.65 -0.31 2.95
CA THR A 64 12.33 -1.17 3.91
C THR A 64 13.78 -1.32 3.48
N ALA A 65 14.65 -1.77 4.39
CA ALA A 65 16.04 -2.10 4.05
C ALA A 65 16.17 -3.18 2.94
N LEU A 66 15.08 -3.89 2.62
CA LEU A 66 15.03 -4.96 1.64
C LEU A 66 14.30 -4.57 0.34
N GLY A 67 13.86 -3.31 0.23
CA GLY A 67 13.00 -2.80 -0.83
C GLY A 67 11.59 -2.51 -0.33
N TRP A 68 10.64 -2.43 -1.25
CA TRP A 68 9.28 -2.00 -0.94
C TRP A 68 8.40 -3.17 -0.50
N GLU A 69 7.76 -3.03 0.65
CA GLU A 69 6.83 -4.02 1.22
C GLU A 69 5.40 -3.48 1.19
N ARG A 70 4.43 -4.28 0.75
CA ARG A 70 3.01 -3.91 0.86
C ARG A 70 2.60 -3.77 2.31
N VAL A 71 1.89 -2.69 2.62
CA VAL A 71 1.41 -2.41 3.97
C VAL A 71 -0.09 -2.10 3.94
N ALA A 72 -0.79 -2.55 4.98
CA ALA A 72 -2.16 -2.18 5.25
C ALA A 72 -2.17 -0.94 6.16
N LEU A 73 -2.74 0.16 5.70
CA LEU A 73 -2.88 1.38 6.50
C LEU A 73 -4.15 1.34 7.37
N GLU A 74 -4.00 1.69 8.63
CA GLU A 74 -5.11 1.92 9.59
C GLU A 74 -4.88 3.26 10.28
N ASP A 75 -5.94 4.00 10.60
CA ASP A 75 -5.83 5.17 11.45
C ASP A 75 -5.45 4.72 12.87
N ALA A 76 -4.53 5.45 13.53
CA ALA A 76 -4.18 5.17 14.91
C ALA A 76 -5.26 5.68 15.90
N ASP A 77 -6.00 6.70 15.49
CA ASP A 77 -7.13 7.30 16.21
C ASP A 77 -8.34 7.37 15.28
N ASP A 78 -9.49 6.87 15.73
CA ASP A 78 -10.73 6.82 14.96
C ASP A 78 -11.29 8.23 14.66
N GLU A 79 -10.86 9.27 15.38
CA GLU A 79 -11.33 10.66 15.21
C GLU A 79 -10.58 11.43 14.12
N VAL A 80 -9.38 10.98 13.72
CA VAL A 80 -8.52 11.70 12.75
C VAL A 80 -8.34 10.87 11.48
N PRO A 81 -8.92 11.25 10.34
CA PRO A 81 -8.87 10.45 9.10
C PRO A 81 -7.54 10.65 8.34
N VAL A 82 -6.40 10.38 8.99
CA VAL A 82 -5.06 10.58 8.42
C VAL A 82 -4.84 9.67 7.21
N VAL A 83 -5.30 8.42 7.27
CA VAL A 83 -5.11 7.43 6.19
C VAL A 83 -5.81 7.88 4.90
N ALA A 84 -6.98 8.50 4.99
CA ALA A 84 -7.68 9.01 3.81
C ALA A 84 -6.83 10.06 3.08
N GLU A 85 -6.19 10.96 3.83
CA GLU A 85 -5.29 11.97 3.29
C GLU A 85 -4.01 11.35 2.72
N VAL A 86 -3.38 10.38 3.41
CA VAL A 86 -2.22 9.63 2.90
C VAL A 86 -2.55 9.01 1.54
N ILE A 87 -3.69 8.31 1.44
CA ILE A 87 -4.12 7.65 0.19
C ILE A 87 -4.35 8.70 -0.90
N ALA A 88 -4.95 9.85 -0.58
CA ALA A 88 -5.16 10.92 -1.55
C ALA A 88 -3.84 11.45 -2.10
N ARG A 89 -2.84 11.71 -1.24
CA ARG A 89 -1.50 12.17 -1.65
C ARG A 89 -0.78 11.15 -2.54
N LEU A 90 -0.79 9.88 -2.13
CA LEU A 90 -0.19 8.79 -2.90
C LEU A 90 -0.82 8.66 -4.29
N ARG A 91 -2.14 8.80 -4.42
CA ARG A 91 -2.83 8.76 -5.71
C ARG A 91 -2.57 9.97 -6.58
N ALA A 92 -2.46 11.16 -5.97
CA ALA A 92 -2.19 12.40 -6.70
C ALA A 92 -0.77 12.42 -7.31
N ALA A 93 0.19 11.79 -6.64
CA ALA A 93 1.59 11.75 -7.07
C ALA A 93 2.21 10.34 -6.89
N PRO A 94 1.87 9.35 -7.73
CA PRO A 94 2.24 7.95 -7.52
C PRO A 94 3.75 7.64 -7.59
N GLY A 95 4.58 8.59 -8.02
CA GLY A 95 6.05 8.49 -8.00
C GLY A 95 6.72 9.28 -6.89
N VAL A 96 5.96 10.00 -6.06
CA VAL A 96 6.49 10.82 -4.96
C VAL A 96 6.24 10.10 -3.63
N PRO A 97 7.29 9.70 -2.91
CA PRO A 97 7.12 9.08 -1.61
C PRO A 97 6.54 10.07 -0.57
N VAL A 98 5.72 9.55 0.34
CA VAL A 98 5.10 10.29 1.44
C VAL A 98 5.65 9.76 2.76
N LYS A 99 6.10 10.64 3.66
CA LYS A 99 6.54 10.26 5.00
C LYS A 99 5.36 10.28 5.97
N VAL A 100 5.27 9.27 6.82
CA VAL A 100 4.27 9.17 7.89
C VAL A 100 4.92 8.73 9.19
N ALA A 101 4.43 9.21 10.33
CA ALA A 101 4.73 8.61 11.62
C ALA A 101 3.64 7.58 11.96
N GLY A 102 4.05 6.52 12.65
CA GLY A 102 3.11 5.52 13.13
C GLY A 102 3.76 4.31 13.77
N ALA A 103 2.96 3.26 13.92
CA ALA A 103 3.35 2.01 14.56
C ALA A 103 3.16 0.82 13.61
N LEU A 104 4.24 0.09 13.33
CA LEU A 104 4.22 -1.07 12.45
C LEU A 104 4.01 -2.37 13.23
N SER A 105 2.88 -3.04 12.99
CA SER A 105 2.55 -4.34 13.57
C SER A 105 3.56 -5.41 13.17
N SER A 106 3.86 -6.35 14.07
CA SER A 106 4.65 -7.55 13.75
C SER A 106 3.87 -8.61 12.96
N GLU A 107 2.55 -8.55 12.98
CA GLU A 107 1.69 -9.56 12.38
C GLU A 107 1.34 -9.21 10.94
N THR A 108 1.34 -10.23 10.09
CA THR A 108 0.86 -10.12 8.72
C THR A 108 -0.61 -10.53 8.67
N ARG A 109 -1.49 -9.63 8.22
CA ARG A 109 -2.89 -9.94 7.99
C ARG A 109 -3.08 -10.45 6.57
N THR A 110 -3.86 -11.52 6.43
CA THR A 110 -4.23 -12.06 5.12
C THR A 110 -5.56 -11.45 4.69
N TRP A 111 -5.55 -10.85 3.52
CA TRP A 111 -6.72 -10.29 2.88
C TRP A 111 -7.17 -11.21 1.74
N LEU A 112 -8.47 -11.21 1.42
CA LEU A 112 -9.05 -12.00 0.31
C LEU A 112 -8.19 -11.87 -0.97
N GLY A 113 -7.95 -12.95 -1.72
CA GLY A 113 -7.07 -12.88 -2.90
C GLY A 113 -5.58 -13.12 -2.63
N SER A 114 -5.21 -13.74 -1.51
CA SER A 114 -3.82 -14.15 -1.17
C SER A 114 -2.84 -13.00 -0.92
N HIS A 115 -3.35 -11.83 -0.55
CA HIS A 115 -2.51 -10.68 -0.21
C HIS A 115 -2.24 -10.68 1.30
N ALA A 116 -0.98 -10.84 1.68
CA ALA A 116 -0.54 -10.77 3.06
C ALA A 116 0.28 -9.48 3.24
N ALA A 117 -0.13 -8.63 4.18
CA ALA A 117 0.52 -7.34 4.47
C ALA A 117 0.57 -7.11 5.99
N ARG A 118 1.62 -6.44 6.46
CA ARG A 118 1.67 -5.92 7.83
C ARG A 118 0.74 -4.72 7.95
N VAL A 119 0.31 -4.42 9.17
CA VAL A 119 -0.49 -3.22 9.45
C VAL A 119 0.43 -2.10 9.93
N LEU A 120 0.35 -0.94 9.29
CA LEU A 120 0.90 0.31 9.77
C LEU A 120 -0.26 1.18 10.27
N ARG A 121 -0.28 1.42 11.58
CA ARG A 121 -1.19 2.39 12.19
C ARG A 121 -0.58 3.77 12.02
N VAL A 122 -1.22 4.62 11.25
CA VAL A 122 -0.73 5.95 10.90
C VAL A 122 -1.22 6.95 11.94
N GLU A 123 -0.28 7.66 12.55
CA GLU A 123 -0.55 8.66 13.59
C GLU A 123 -0.49 10.08 13.01
N ALA A 124 0.48 10.35 12.13
CA ALA A 124 0.66 11.67 11.54
C ALA A 124 1.25 11.63 10.13
N LEU A 125 0.89 12.63 9.34
CA LEU A 125 1.51 12.98 8.07
C LEU A 125 2.64 13.99 8.29
N ASP A 126 3.67 13.91 7.45
CA ASP A 126 4.82 14.83 7.49
C ASP A 126 5.41 15.00 8.91
N PRO A 127 5.81 13.90 9.58
CA PRO A 127 6.39 14.01 10.91
C PRO A 127 7.67 14.87 10.87
N PRO A 128 7.95 15.66 11.93
CA PRO A 128 9.14 16.51 11.97
C PRO A 128 10.39 15.65 11.76
N GLU A 129 11.38 16.18 11.04
CA GLU A 129 12.65 15.47 10.89
C GLU A 129 13.30 15.34 12.28
N PRO A 130 13.91 14.18 12.62
CA PRO A 130 14.59 14.03 13.89
C PRO A 130 15.72 15.06 13.99
N GLY A 131 15.48 16.13 14.78
CA GLY A 131 16.40 17.26 14.98
C GLY A 131 15.81 18.65 14.80
N GLU A 132 14.56 18.80 14.35
CA GLU A 132 13.95 20.13 14.13
C GLU A 132 13.39 20.80 15.41
N ASP A 133 13.27 20.06 16.53
CA ASP A 133 12.71 20.57 17.80
C ASP A 133 13.76 20.87 18.89
N GLU A 134 15.06 20.70 18.63
CA GLU A 134 16.08 21.16 19.58
C GLU A 134 16.31 22.66 19.37
N ALA A 135 15.37 23.48 19.86
CA ALA A 135 15.61 24.89 20.07
C ALA A 135 16.91 25.01 20.89
N PRO A 136 17.91 25.81 20.44
CA PRO A 136 19.15 25.93 21.17
C PRO A 136 18.84 26.44 22.57
N ALA A 137 19.17 25.63 23.58
CA ALA A 137 19.14 26.05 24.97
C ALA A 137 19.91 27.37 25.07
N ALA A 138 19.18 28.44 25.38
CA ALA A 138 19.79 29.75 25.56
C ALA A 138 20.87 29.62 26.66
N PRO A 139 22.11 30.08 26.41
CA PRO A 139 23.11 30.10 27.47
C PRO A 139 22.65 31.07 28.57
N GLU A 140 22.69 30.61 29.81
CA GLU A 140 22.46 31.42 31.03
C GLU A 140 23.43 32.60 31.16
#